data_AF-A0A359E3Y1-F1
#
_entry.id   AF-A0A359E3Y1-F1
#
_cell.length_a   1.000
_cell.length_b   1.000
_cell.length_c   1.000
_cell.angle_alpha   90.00
_cell.angle_beta   90.00
_cell.angle_gamma   90.00
#
_symmetry.space_group_name_H-M   'P 1'
#
loop_
_entity.id
_entity.type
_entity.pdbx_description
1 polymer ?
#
loop_
_entity_poly.entity_id
_entity_poly.type
_entity_poly.pdbx_seq_one_letter_code
_entity_poly.pdbx_strand_id
1 'polypeptide(L)'
;DADLPLAAEAGFFKGLWGKLTWAFNQILCYIIRPLFVHPIKMKKWHFINMAFQFPVIALFIYFSGWGALLYLAVSVFFAGSLHPLAGHFISEHYVFEEGQETYSYYGPLNKLSFNVGFHNEHHDFPYIPGSRLPELKKMAPEFYDDLYAHSSWTRVLYKFITNSDISLHSRVRRNSSRRKK
;
A
#
# COMPACT_ATOMS: atom_id res chain seq x y z
N ASP A 1 -0.89 8.38 8.91
CA ASP A 1 -0.87 7.47 7.75
C ASP A 1 -1.26 6.09 8.25
N ALA A 2 -2.35 5.53 7.71
CA ALA A 2 -2.81 4.20 8.05
C ALA A 2 -2.07 3.10 7.27
N ASP A 3 -1.33 3.49 6.22
CA ASP A 3 -0.57 2.57 5.37
C ASP A 3 0.78 2.19 6.03
N LEU A 4 1.23 3.01 6.99
CA LEU A 4 2.45 2.80 7.78
C LEU A 4 2.25 2.01 9.09
N PRO A 5 3.20 1.15 9.49
CA PRO A 5 3.13 0.37 10.71
C PRO A 5 3.02 1.21 11.99
N LEU A 6 2.28 0.66 12.96
CA LEU A 6 2.27 1.18 14.33
C LEU A 6 3.66 1.07 14.96
N ALA A 7 3.95 1.93 15.95
CA ALA A 7 5.23 1.86 16.68
C ALA A 7 5.44 0.48 17.35
N ALA A 8 4.37 -0.11 17.88
CA ALA A 8 4.40 -1.46 18.45
C ALA A 8 4.67 -2.55 17.40
N GLU A 9 4.03 -2.43 16.22
CA GLU A 9 4.21 -3.34 15.09
C GLU A 9 5.65 -3.30 14.57
N ALA A 10 6.18 -2.11 14.34
CA ALA A 10 7.58 -1.91 13.94
C ALA A 10 8.58 -2.32 15.03
N GLY A 11 8.20 -2.20 16.31
CA GLY A 11 8.98 -2.65 17.45
C GLY A 11 9.04 -4.18 17.57
N PHE A 12 7.98 -4.88 17.15
CA PHE A 12 7.85 -6.34 17.22
C PHE A 12 8.49 -7.04 16.02
N PHE A 13 8.21 -6.58 14.80
CA PHE A 13 8.73 -7.20 13.57
C PHE A 13 10.10 -6.62 13.21
N LYS A 14 11.17 -7.27 13.68
CA LYS A 14 12.56 -6.87 13.44
C LYS A 14 13.38 -7.96 12.75
N GLY A 15 14.45 -7.53 12.06
CA GLY A 15 15.36 -8.41 11.33
C GLY A 15 14.69 -9.12 10.16
N LEU A 16 15.41 -10.07 9.55
CA LEU A 16 14.97 -10.82 8.36
C LEU A 16 13.62 -11.51 8.61
N TRP A 17 13.55 -12.34 9.65
CA TRP A 17 12.37 -13.17 9.93
C TRP A 17 11.17 -12.36 10.39
N GLY A 18 11.38 -11.30 11.18
CA GLY A 18 10.31 -10.38 11.56
C GLY A 18 9.72 -9.67 10.35
N LYS A 19 10.56 -9.14 9.46
CA LYS A 19 10.12 -8.48 8.22
C LYS A 19 9.45 -9.44 7.25
N LEU A 20 9.96 -10.66 7.11
CA LEU A 20 9.33 -11.71 6.29
C LEU A 20 7.93 -12.07 6.82
N THR A 21 7.82 -12.27 8.13
CA THR A 21 6.54 -12.62 8.79
C THR A 21 5.54 -11.48 8.65
N TRP A 22 6.01 -10.24 8.82
CA TRP A 22 5.18 -9.05 8.62
C TRP A 22 4.72 -8.93 7.16
N ALA A 23 5.62 -9.04 6.20
CA ALA A 23 5.29 -8.94 4.77
C ALA A 23 4.33 -10.05 4.32
N PHE A 24 4.42 -11.24 4.90
CA PHE A 24 3.47 -12.34 4.65
C PHE A 24 2.07 -12.07 5.23
N ASN A 25 1.97 -11.26 6.29
CA ASN A 25 0.70 -10.92 6.94
C ASN A 25 0.28 -9.46 6.68
N GLN A 26 0.92 -8.78 5.73
CA GLN A 26 0.80 -7.34 5.54
C GLN A 26 -0.66 -6.91 5.35
N ILE A 27 -1.41 -7.65 4.54
CA ILE A 27 -2.83 -7.35 4.29
C ILE A 27 -3.70 -7.41 5.56
N LEU A 28 -3.39 -8.31 6.50
CA LEU A 28 -4.11 -8.40 7.78
C LEU A 28 -3.80 -7.18 8.64
N CYS A 29 -2.52 -6.81 8.73
CA CYS A 29 -2.09 -5.58 9.40
C CYS A 29 -2.76 -4.36 8.77
N TYR A 30 -2.78 -4.28 7.44
CA TYR A 30 -3.35 -3.19 6.66
C TYR A 30 -4.86 -3.01 6.90
N ILE A 31 -5.65 -4.09 6.92
CA ILE A 31 -7.11 -4.00 7.13
C ILE A 31 -7.45 -3.60 8.57
N ILE A 32 -6.66 -4.08 9.54
CA ILE A 32 -6.94 -3.89 10.97
C ILE A 32 -6.43 -2.53 11.46
N ARG A 33 -5.29 -2.05 10.96
CA ARG A 33 -4.60 -0.85 11.44
C ARG A 33 -5.46 0.43 11.43
N PRO A 34 -6.32 0.69 10.41
CA PRO A 34 -7.22 1.85 10.41
C PRO A 34 -8.13 1.93 11.65
N LEU A 35 -8.52 0.78 12.23
CA LEU A 35 -9.36 0.74 13.44
C LEU A 35 -8.67 1.36 14.66
N PHE A 36 -7.34 1.37 14.68
CA PHE A 36 -6.53 1.93 15.77
C PHE A 36 -5.99 3.33 15.46
N VAL A 37 -5.61 3.59 14.20
CA VAL A 37 -4.99 4.87 13.80
C VAL A 37 -6.03 5.95 13.56
N HIS A 38 -7.10 5.62 12.84
CA HIS A 38 -8.14 6.56 12.44
C HIS A 38 -9.54 5.93 12.63
N PRO A 39 -9.95 5.68 13.89
CA PRO A 39 -11.26 5.11 14.16
C PRO A 39 -12.36 6.03 13.63
N ILE A 40 -13.09 5.57 12.63
CA ILE A 40 -14.20 6.30 12.04
C ILE A 40 -15.49 6.01 12.81
N LYS A 41 -16.32 7.05 13.03
CA LYS A 41 -17.67 6.87 13.54
C LYS A 41 -18.57 6.32 12.45
N MET A 42 -19.27 5.23 12.75
CA MET A 42 -20.22 4.61 11.83
C MET A 42 -21.35 5.59 11.49
N LYS A 43 -21.57 5.81 10.19
CA LYS A 43 -22.63 6.66 9.63
C LYS A 43 -23.68 5.80 8.94
N LYS A 44 -24.87 6.37 8.66
CA LYS A 44 -25.96 5.74 7.89
C LYS A 44 -25.47 4.95 6.66
N TRP A 45 -24.54 5.51 5.89
CA TRP A 45 -23.99 4.87 4.69
C TRP A 45 -23.26 3.55 4.95
N HIS A 46 -22.57 3.43 6.08
CA HIS A 46 -21.92 2.17 6.45
C HIS A 46 -22.96 1.10 6.76
N PHE A 47 -24.03 1.47 7.46
CA PHE A 47 -25.14 0.55 7.75
C PHE A 47 -25.88 0.12 6.49
N ILE A 48 -26.10 1.04 5.54
CA ILE A 48 -26.67 0.71 4.23
C ILE A 48 -25.74 -0.26 3.47
N ASN A 49 -24.44 0.02 3.43
CA ASN A 49 -23.47 -0.86 2.78
C ASN A 49 -23.48 -2.26 3.41
N MET A 50 -23.48 -2.37 4.74
CA MET A 50 -23.56 -3.67 5.43
C MET A 50 -24.88 -4.40 5.11
N ALA A 51 -26.01 -3.71 5.15
CA ALA A 51 -27.32 -4.27 4.83
C ALA A 51 -27.41 -4.77 3.37
N PHE A 52 -26.64 -4.20 2.45
CA PHE A 52 -26.52 -4.68 1.07
C PHE A 52 -25.51 -5.83 0.93
N GLN A 53 -24.34 -5.72 1.56
CA GLN A 53 -23.28 -6.71 1.45
C GLN A 53 -23.66 -8.06 2.08
N PHE A 54 -24.36 -8.09 3.21
CA PHE A 54 -24.75 -9.35 3.85
C PHE A 54 -25.64 -10.25 2.97
N PRO A 55 -26.75 -9.76 2.35
CA PRO A 55 -27.51 -10.54 1.39
C PRO A 55 -26.71 -10.98 0.17
N VAL A 56 -25.85 -10.11 -0.37
CA VAL A 56 -25.01 -10.46 -1.54
C VAL A 56 -24.05 -11.60 -1.21
N ILE A 57 -23.37 -11.55 -0.07
CA ILE A 57 -22.49 -12.64 0.40
C ILE A 57 -23.31 -13.90 0.67
N ALA A 58 -24.49 -13.79 1.28
CA ALA A 58 -25.36 -14.94 1.54
C ALA A 58 -25.82 -15.62 0.23
N LEU A 59 -26.22 -14.84 -0.78
CA LEU A 59 -26.56 -15.34 -2.11
C LEU A 59 -25.35 -15.98 -2.78
N PHE A 60 -24.18 -15.35 -2.70
CA PHE A 60 -22.94 -15.91 -3.24
C PHE A 60 -22.61 -17.27 -2.63
N ILE A 61 -22.70 -17.40 -1.30
CA ILE A 61 -22.51 -18.68 -0.60
C ILE A 61 -23.59 -19.69 -1.02
N TYR A 62 -24.85 -19.27 -1.16
CA TYR A 62 -25.94 -20.16 -1.59
C TYR A 62 -25.66 -20.77 -2.97
N PHE A 63 -25.20 -19.97 -3.94
CA PHE A 63 -24.95 -20.45 -5.30
C PHE A 63 -23.57 -21.11 -5.49
N SER A 64 -22.56 -20.73 -4.72
CA SER A 64 -21.15 -21.12 -4.96
C SER A 64 -20.53 -21.96 -3.83
N GLY A 65 -21.19 -22.04 -2.67
CA GLY A 65 -20.72 -22.71 -1.47
C GLY A 65 -19.67 -21.92 -0.69
N TRP A 66 -19.39 -22.39 0.54
CA TRP A 66 -18.38 -21.79 1.42
C TRP A 66 -16.96 -21.87 0.87
N GLY A 67 -16.65 -22.90 0.09
CA GLY A 67 -15.34 -23.06 -0.55
C GLY A 67 -14.99 -21.91 -1.48
N ALA A 68 -15.96 -21.39 -2.24
CA ALA A 68 -15.76 -20.24 -3.10
C ALA A 68 -15.45 -18.96 -2.31
N LEU A 69 -16.13 -18.74 -1.18
CA LEU A 69 -15.83 -17.61 -0.29
C LEU A 69 -14.43 -17.73 0.32
N LEU A 70 -14.05 -18.93 0.77
CA LEU A 70 -12.70 -19.18 1.28
C LEU A 70 -11.64 -18.94 0.20
N TYR A 71 -11.89 -19.39 -1.03
CA TYR A 71 -11.01 -19.14 -2.16
C TYR A 71 -10.80 -17.64 -2.40
N LEU A 72 -11.86 -16.83 -2.38
CA LEU A 72 -11.75 -15.37 -2.51
C LEU A 72 -10.97 -14.75 -1.34
N ALA A 73 -11.24 -15.18 -0.10
CA ALA A 73 -10.52 -14.69 1.08
C ALA A 73 -9.01 -14.99 1.01
N VAL A 74 -8.66 -16.23 0.63
CA VAL A 74 -7.26 -16.65 0.44
C VAL A 74 -6.60 -15.92 -0.73
N SER A 75 -7.35 -15.68 -1.81
CA SER A 75 -6.85 -14.91 -2.97
C SER A 75 -6.50 -13.48 -2.59
N VAL A 76 -7.37 -12.79 -1.83
CA VAL A 76 -7.08 -11.44 -1.31
C VAL A 76 -5.88 -11.47 -0.37
N PHE A 77 -5.80 -12.50 0.50
CA PHE A 77 -4.67 -12.65 1.41
C PHE A 77 -3.35 -12.72 0.65
N PHE A 78 -3.23 -13.61 -0.35
CA PHE A 78 -2.00 -13.71 -1.13
C PHE A 78 -1.73 -12.47 -1.99
N ALA A 79 -2.76 -11.87 -2.59
CA ALA A 79 -2.60 -10.69 -3.44
C ALA A 79 -2.08 -9.47 -2.68
N GLY A 80 -2.46 -9.31 -1.40
CA GLY A 80 -2.04 -8.19 -0.54
C GLY A 80 -0.82 -8.45 0.35
N SER A 81 -0.26 -9.67 0.32
CA SER A 81 0.89 -10.08 1.15
C SER A 81 2.16 -10.20 0.30
N LEU A 82 2.88 -11.35 0.32
CA LEU A 82 4.09 -11.56 -0.47
C LEU A 82 3.79 -11.83 -1.95
N HIS A 83 3.31 -10.80 -2.64
CA HIS A 83 3.03 -10.82 -4.07
C HIS A 83 3.78 -9.68 -4.78
N PRO A 84 4.35 -9.88 -5.99
CA PRO A 84 5.10 -8.83 -6.69
C PRO A 84 4.38 -7.48 -6.78
N LEU A 85 3.06 -7.48 -7.00
CA LEU A 85 2.27 -6.25 -7.02
C LEU A 85 2.11 -5.60 -5.64
N ALA A 86 2.05 -6.38 -4.56
CA ALA A 86 1.95 -5.84 -3.19
C ALA A 86 3.23 -5.10 -2.74
N GLY A 87 4.34 -5.24 -3.49
CA GLY A 87 5.53 -4.43 -3.27
C GLY A 87 5.29 -2.92 -3.40
N HIS A 88 4.20 -2.49 -4.06
CA HIS A 88 3.82 -1.09 -4.14
C HIS A 88 3.58 -0.46 -2.75
N PHE A 89 2.88 -1.17 -1.85
CA PHE A 89 2.67 -0.72 -0.46
C PHE A 89 3.96 -0.44 0.28
N ILE A 90 5.06 -1.11 -0.09
CA ILE A 90 6.36 -0.87 0.52
C ILE A 90 7.11 0.23 -0.23
N SER A 91 7.09 0.21 -1.56
CA SER A 91 7.80 1.23 -2.35
C SER A 91 7.24 2.63 -2.12
N GLU A 92 5.97 2.76 -1.79
CA GLU A 92 5.31 4.08 -1.72
C GLU A 92 5.48 4.76 -0.36
N HIS A 93 5.73 3.98 0.70
CA HIS A 93 5.67 4.47 2.08
C HIS A 93 6.97 4.30 2.89
N TYR A 94 7.94 3.54 2.40
CA TYR A 94 9.21 3.32 3.11
C TYR A 94 10.36 4.01 2.40
N VAL A 95 11.25 4.63 3.16
CA VAL A 95 12.41 5.34 2.64
C VAL A 95 13.47 4.34 2.18
N PHE A 96 13.75 4.33 0.87
CA PHE A 96 14.81 3.55 0.23
C PHE A 96 16.01 4.40 -0.19
N GLU A 97 15.80 5.71 -0.37
CA GLU A 97 16.77 6.71 -0.78
C GLU A 97 16.60 7.94 0.13
N GLU A 98 17.68 8.38 0.77
CA GLU A 98 17.61 9.51 1.70
C GLU A 98 17.20 10.81 0.97
N GLY A 99 16.35 11.62 1.62
CA GLY A 99 15.88 12.88 1.05
C GLY A 99 14.60 12.80 0.21
N GLN A 100 14.11 11.59 -0.12
CA GLN A 100 12.84 11.39 -0.82
C GLN A 100 11.86 10.56 0.05
N GLU A 101 10.62 11.05 0.22
CA GLU A 101 9.65 10.43 1.15
C GLU A 101 8.79 9.34 0.50
N THR A 102 8.63 9.37 -0.83
CA THR A 102 7.78 8.47 -1.60
C THR A 102 8.31 8.30 -3.02
N TYR A 103 7.97 7.19 -3.69
CA TYR A 103 8.64 6.76 -4.90
C TYR A 103 7.67 6.26 -5.96
N SER A 104 7.82 6.77 -7.17
CA SER A 104 7.22 6.16 -8.35
C SER A 104 7.94 4.86 -8.73
N TYR A 105 7.23 4.03 -9.48
CA TYR A 105 7.68 2.79 -10.08
C TYR A 105 7.42 2.85 -11.58
N TYR A 106 8.46 2.62 -12.39
CA TYR A 106 8.36 2.63 -13.86
C TYR A 106 8.74 1.28 -14.48
N GLY A 107 8.28 0.19 -13.88
CA GLY A 107 8.52 -1.16 -14.38
C GLY A 107 7.31 -1.79 -15.09
N PRO A 108 7.46 -3.02 -15.61
CA PRO A 108 6.46 -3.67 -16.45
C PRO A 108 5.15 -3.96 -15.73
N LEU A 109 5.17 -4.10 -14.40
CA LEU A 109 3.97 -4.38 -13.61
C LEU A 109 2.96 -3.24 -13.61
N ASN A 110 3.36 -2.02 -14.01
CA ASN A 110 2.43 -0.89 -14.14
C ASN A 110 1.27 -1.17 -15.08
N LYS A 111 1.52 -1.91 -16.16
CA LYS A 111 0.46 -2.27 -17.11
C LYS A 111 -0.61 -3.15 -16.46
N LEU A 112 -0.20 -4.02 -15.53
CA LEU A 112 -1.09 -4.91 -14.79
C LEU A 112 -1.79 -4.20 -13.63
N SER A 113 -1.16 -3.18 -13.06
CA SER A 113 -1.71 -2.36 -11.98
C SER A 113 -2.32 -1.04 -12.47
N PHE A 114 -2.65 -0.91 -13.75
CA PHE A 114 -3.31 0.27 -14.31
C PHE A 114 -2.58 1.60 -14.01
N ASN A 115 -1.25 1.57 -14.10
CA ASN A 115 -0.33 2.70 -13.87
C ASN A 115 -0.31 3.24 -12.43
N VAL A 116 -0.70 2.45 -11.43
CA VAL A 116 -0.58 2.83 -10.00
C VAL A 116 0.84 3.25 -9.60
N GLY A 117 1.88 2.70 -10.25
CA GLY A 117 3.26 3.08 -9.94
C GLY A 117 3.65 4.50 -10.34
N PHE A 118 2.82 5.27 -11.07
CA PHE A 118 3.03 6.71 -11.24
C PHE A 118 2.58 7.45 -9.96
N HIS A 119 3.23 7.11 -8.85
CA HIS A 119 2.75 7.42 -7.51
C HIS A 119 2.97 8.88 -7.14
N ASN A 120 4.17 9.42 -7.40
CA ASN A 120 4.45 10.84 -7.16
C ASN A 120 3.51 11.72 -8.00
N GLU A 121 3.34 11.36 -9.28
CA GLU A 121 2.43 12.04 -10.19
C GLU A 121 0.97 11.98 -9.72
N HIS A 122 0.53 10.83 -9.20
CA HIS A 122 -0.80 10.68 -8.62
C HIS A 122 -0.98 11.55 -7.38
N HIS A 123 0.01 11.62 -6.50
CA HIS A 123 -0.08 12.45 -5.29
C HIS A 123 -0.09 13.95 -5.57
N ASP A 124 0.64 14.39 -6.60
CA ASP A 124 0.61 15.79 -7.05
C ASP A 124 -0.72 16.13 -7.74
N PHE A 125 -1.25 15.22 -8.55
CA PHE A 125 -2.47 15.41 -9.34
C PHE A 125 -3.49 14.27 -9.14
N PRO A 126 -4.13 14.16 -7.96
CA PRO A 126 -4.97 13.01 -7.61
C PRO A 126 -6.26 12.89 -8.44
N TYR A 127 -6.62 13.95 -9.16
CA TYR A 127 -7.79 13.99 -10.03
C TYR A 127 -7.50 13.58 -11.48
N ILE A 128 -6.23 13.31 -11.83
CA ILE A 128 -5.88 12.78 -13.15
C ILE A 128 -5.99 11.25 -13.11
N PRO A 129 -6.73 10.63 -14.05
CA PRO A 129 -6.87 9.18 -14.06
C PRO A 129 -5.53 8.50 -14.35
N GLY A 130 -5.31 7.33 -13.74
CA GLY A 130 -4.08 6.53 -13.90
C GLY A 130 -3.66 6.29 -15.34
N SER A 131 -4.63 6.15 -16.26
CA SER A 131 -4.36 5.99 -17.69
C SER A 131 -3.64 7.17 -18.34
N ARG A 132 -3.71 8.38 -17.75
CA ARG A 132 -3.07 9.62 -18.25
C ARG A 132 -1.83 10.03 -17.46
N LEU A 133 -1.51 9.38 -16.35
CA LEU A 133 -0.29 9.69 -15.60
C LEU A 133 1.01 9.52 -16.41
N PRO A 134 1.14 8.56 -17.35
CA PRO A 134 2.30 8.51 -18.24
C PRO A 134 2.46 9.74 -19.14
N GLU A 135 1.36 10.39 -19.51
CA GLU A 135 1.37 11.63 -20.29
C GLU A 135 1.75 12.82 -19.40
N LEU A 136 1.18 12.88 -18.19
CA LEU A 136 1.54 13.88 -17.17
C LEU A 136 3.04 13.90 -16.90
N LYS A 137 3.65 12.74 -16.65
CA LYS A 137 5.10 12.64 -16.43
C LYS A 137 5.88 13.24 -17.60
N LYS A 138 5.49 12.92 -18.84
CA LYS A 138 6.15 13.42 -20.06
C LYS A 138 6.02 14.93 -20.26
N MET A 139 4.95 15.54 -19.75
CA MET A 139 4.71 16.98 -19.85
C MET A 139 5.50 17.80 -18.84
N ALA A 140 6.00 17.15 -17.78
CA ALA A 140 6.65 17.80 -16.64
C ALA A 140 7.96 17.08 -16.23
N PRO A 141 8.88 16.78 -17.16
CA PRO A 141 10.10 16.02 -16.88
C PRO A 141 10.98 16.67 -15.81
N GLU A 142 10.99 18.01 -15.74
CA GLU A 142 11.75 18.79 -14.77
C GLU A 142 11.34 18.54 -13.31
N PHE A 143 10.18 17.95 -13.06
CA PHE A 143 9.72 17.58 -11.73
C PHE A 143 9.92 16.09 -11.39
N TYR A 144 10.03 15.22 -12.40
CA TYR A 144 9.90 13.77 -12.20
C TYR A 144 11.10 12.94 -12.65
N ASP A 145 11.93 13.42 -13.59
CA ASP A 145 13.00 12.60 -14.18
C ASP A 145 14.23 12.46 -13.25
N ASP A 146 14.47 13.44 -12.38
CA ASP A 146 15.56 13.39 -11.38
C ASP A 146 15.15 12.68 -10.07
N LEU A 147 13.87 12.33 -9.91
CA LEU A 147 13.40 11.61 -8.73
C LEU A 147 13.81 10.14 -8.79
N TYR A 148 14.22 9.58 -7.64
CA TYR A 148 14.47 8.14 -7.57
C TYR A 148 13.17 7.38 -7.81
N ALA A 149 13.22 6.41 -8.70
CA ALA A 149 12.09 5.56 -9.03
C ALA A 149 12.48 4.09 -9.04
N HIS A 150 11.59 3.23 -8.59
CA HIS A 150 11.80 1.80 -8.61
C HIS A 150 11.56 1.23 -10.01
N SER A 151 12.37 0.23 -10.39
CA SER A 151 12.18 -0.54 -11.64
C SER A 151 11.60 -1.94 -11.40
N SER A 152 11.61 -2.43 -10.15
CA SER A 152 11.05 -3.74 -9.77
C SER A 152 10.49 -3.76 -8.35
N TRP A 153 9.17 -3.95 -8.20
CA TRP A 153 8.53 -4.17 -6.90
C TRP A 153 8.95 -5.48 -6.23
N THR A 154 9.25 -6.53 -7.01
CA THR A 154 9.85 -7.75 -6.45
C THR A 154 11.21 -7.44 -5.80
N ARG A 155 12.03 -6.60 -6.42
CA ARG A 155 13.30 -6.15 -5.84
C ARG A 155 13.08 -5.30 -4.58
N VAL A 156 12.02 -4.48 -4.55
CA VAL A 156 11.61 -3.73 -3.35
C VAL A 156 11.31 -4.68 -2.20
N LEU A 157 10.45 -5.69 -2.42
CA LEU A 157 10.13 -6.70 -1.41
C LEU A 157 11.38 -7.42 -0.91
N TYR A 158 12.24 -7.87 -1.84
CA TYR A 158 13.50 -8.54 -1.49
C TYR A 158 14.38 -7.63 -0.62
N LYS A 159 14.67 -6.39 -1.07
CA LYS A 159 15.47 -5.42 -0.32
C LYS A 159 14.86 -5.14 1.06
N PHE A 160 13.54 -4.92 1.12
CA PHE A 160 12.86 -4.67 2.38
C PHE A 160 13.05 -5.82 3.36
N ILE A 161 12.96 -7.07 2.91
CA ILE A 161 13.12 -8.23 3.79
C ILE A 161 14.59 -8.43 4.18
N THR A 162 15.53 -8.37 3.23
CA THR A 162 16.91 -8.81 3.45
C THR A 162 17.87 -7.72 3.92
N ASN A 163 17.63 -6.44 3.60
CA ASN A 163 18.53 -5.36 3.97
C ASN A 163 18.34 -4.96 5.45
N SER A 164 19.39 -5.02 6.28
CA SER A 164 19.32 -4.59 7.69
C SER A 164 19.03 -3.11 7.87
N ASP A 165 19.41 -2.27 6.90
CA ASP A 165 19.31 -0.81 7.00
C ASP A 165 17.86 -0.33 6.77
N ILE A 166 17.02 -1.19 6.19
CA ILE A 166 15.61 -0.92 5.96
C ILE A 166 14.79 -1.65 7.02
N SER A 167 13.97 -0.90 7.74
CA SER A 167 13.11 -1.40 8.80
C SER A 167 11.70 -0.87 8.66
N LEU A 168 10.78 -1.36 9.50
CA LEU A 168 9.43 -0.81 9.57
C LEU A 168 9.38 0.64 10.08
N HIS A 169 10.51 1.17 10.56
CA HIS A 169 10.69 2.56 10.97
C HIS A 169 11.30 3.45 9.89
N SER A 170 11.71 2.90 8.73
CA SER A 170 12.30 3.67 7.63
C SER A 170 11.24 4.54 6.96
N ARG A 171 10.92 5.67 7.60
CA ARG A 171 9.90 6.64 7.18
C ARG A 171 10.37 8.04 7.52
N VAL A 172 9.91 9.03 6.75
CA VAL A 172 10.09 10.43 7.12
C VAL A 172 8.93 10.88 7.99
N ARG A 173 9.24 11.48 9.15
CA ARG A 173 8.25 12.15 9.99
C ARG A 173 8.61 13.62 10.05
N ARG A 174 7.84 14.46 9.37
CA ARG A 174 8.02 15.92 9.44
C ARG A 174 7.82 16.38 10.87
N ASN A 175 8.78 17.13 11.41
CA ASN A 175 8.60 17.80 12.69
C ASN A 175 7.48 18.83 12.51
N SER A 176 6.40 18.68 13.27
CA SER A 176 5.33 19.68 13.31
C SER A 176 5.80 20.90 14.10
N SER A 177 6.79 21.63 13.60
CA SER A 177 6.97 23.01 14.04
C SER A 177 5.77 23.78 13.50
N ARG A 178 4.74 23.88 14.34
CA ARG A 178 3.62 24.81 14.20
C ARG A 178 4.19 26.13 13.68
N ARG A 179 3.90 26.46 12.43
CA ARG A 179 3.92 27.85 11.99
C ARG A 179 2.77 28.49 12.77
N LYS A 180 3.07 29.08 13.92
CA LYS A 180 2.12 29.99 14.61
C LYS A 180 1.82 31.08 13.58
N LYS A 181 0.65 31.00 12.97
CA LYS A 181 -0.05 32.15 12.40
C LYS A 181 -1.07 32.58 13.43
#